data_AF-A0A5C4N2B0-F1
#
_entry.id   AF-A0A5C4N2B0-F1
#
_cell.length_a   1.000
_cell.length_b   1.000
_cell.length_c   1.000
_cell.angle_alpha   90.00
_cell.angle_beta   90.00
_cell.angle_gamma   90.00
#
_symmetry.space_group_name_H-M   'P 1'
#
loop_
_entity.id
_entity.type
_entity.pdbx_description
1 polymer ?
#
loop_
_entity_poly.entity_id
_entity_poly.type
_entity_poly.pdbx_seq_one_letter_code
_entity_poly.pdbx_strand_id
1 'polypeptide(L)'
;MREKDLAPLVRLAGVSCDAAEARLASLRREEAELRRQIEALETARRLRASEALATDVALRAGADLRWEGWIDKRASALNGELARVLAKIEMARDDLARAFGRRSATQALLDQARDVATARRHRTEERGW
;
A
#
# COMPACT_ATOMS: atom_id res chain seq x y z
N MET A 1 -32.27 13.81 -0.28
CA MET A 1 -31.33 13.95 0.85
C MET A 1 -30.95 15.41 0.99
N ARG A 2 -30.81 15.97 2.20
CA ARG A 2 -30.48 17.40 2.37
C ARG A 2 -28.96 17.58 2.46
N GLU A 3 -28.47 18.77 2.13
CA GLU A 3 -27.04 19.12 2.20
C GLU A 3 -26.42 18.81 3.59
N LYS A 4 -27.17 19.09 4.66
CA LYS A 4 -26.77 18.80 6.05
C LYS A 4 -26.56 17.31 6.33
N ASP A 5 -27.25 16.44 5.60
CA ASP A 5 -27.15 14.98 5.73
C ASP A 5 -25.97 14.43 4.88
N LEU A 6 -25.56 15.16 3.83
CA LEU A 6 -24.47 14.79 2.91
C LEU A 6 -23.08 15.14 3.44
N ALA A 7 -22.94 16.28 4.13
CA ALA A 7 -21.63 16.74 4.62
C ALA A 7 -20.93 15.73 5.58
N PRO A 8 -21.62 15.07 6.52
CA PRO A 8 -21.00 14.01 7.32
C PRO A 8 -20.55 12.80 6.50
N LEU A 9 -21.31 12.41 5.47
CA LEU A 9 -20.97 11.28 4.61
C LEU A 9 -19.72 11.56 3.77
N VAL A 10 -19.58 12.78 3.25
CA VAL A 10 -18.36 13.22 2.55
C VAL A 10 -17.15 13.15 3.47
N ARG A 11 -17.27 13.65 4.70
CA ARG A 11 -16.17 13.57 5.68
C ARG A 11 -15.79 12.12 5.99
N LEU A 12 -16.77 11.25 6.23
CA LEU A 12 -16.53 9.84 6.52
C LEU A 12 -15.89 9.12 5.33
N ALA A 13 -16.36 9.39 4.12
CA ALA A 13 -15.79 8.82 2.90
C ALA A 13 -14.35 9.32 2.66
N GLY A 14 -14.07 10.59 2.98
CA GLY A 14 -12.72 11.15 3.00
C GLY A 14 -11.80 10.40 3.95
N VAL A 15 -12.17 10.30 5.24
CA VAL A 15 -11.37 9.58 6.25
C VAL A 15 -11.16 8.11 5.87
N SER A 16 -12.18 7.44 5.31
CA SER A 16 -12.05 6.05 4.83
C SER A 16 -11.07 5.93 3.67
N CYS A 17 -11.00 6.91 2.77
CA CYS A 17 -10.07 6.94 1.65
C CYS A 17 -8.64 7.15 2.17
N ASP A 18 -8.44 8.16 3.01
CA ASP A 18 -7.13 8.48 3.58
C ASP A 18 -6.56 7.30 4.39
N ALA A 19 -7.42 6.57 5.13
CA ALA A 19 -7.03 5.36 5.84
C ALA A 19 -6.60 4.21 4.89
N ALA A 20 -7.27 4.06 3.74
CA ALA A 20 -6.92 3.06 2.74
C ALA A 20 -5.57 3.40 2.06
N GLU A 21 -5.33 4.68 1.76
CA GLU A 21 -4.05 5.18 1.25
C GLU A 21 -2.92 4.92 2.23
N ALA A 22 -3.12 5.26 3.51
CA ALA A 22 -2.12 5.05 4.56
C ALA A 22 -1.77 3.56 4.73
N ARG A 23 -2.77 2.67 4.65
CA ARG A 23 -2.57 1.22 4.68
C ARG A 23 -1.73 0.75 3.49
N LEU A 24 -2.07 1.17 2.27
CA LEU A 24 -1.31 0.81 1.07
C LEU A 24 0.14 1.32 1.15
N ALA A 25 0.34 2.56 1.61
CA ALA A 25 1.68 3.13 1.81
C ALA A 25 2.50 2.36 2.85
N SER A 26 1.87 1.87 3.93
CA SER A 26 2.53 0.99 4.90
C SER A 26 3.01 -0.31 4.27
N LEU A 27 2.15 -0.97 3.49
CA LEU A 27 2.50 -2.23 2.81
C LEU A 27 3.62 -2.03 1.77
N ARG A 28 3.64 -0.89 1.07
CA ARG A 28 4.72 -0.55 0.13
C ARG A 28 6.06 -0.34 0.82
N ARG A 29 6.06 0.23 2.03
CA ARG A 29 7.28 0.34 2.84
C ARG A 29 7.80 -1.03 3.27
N GLU A 30 6.89 -1.93 3.66
CA GLU A 30 7.24 -3.32 4.01
C GLU A 30 7.80 -4.09 2.80
N GLU A 31 7.18 -3.95 1.62
CA GLU A 31 7.69 -4.53 0.36
C GLU A 31 9.12 -4.05 0.05
N ALA A 32 9.35 -2.73 0.13
CA ALA A 32 10.66 -2.15 -0.14
C ALA A 32 11.72 -2.66 0.83
N GLU A 33 11.38 -2.79 2.12
CA GLU A 33 12.29 -3.33 3.13
C GLU A 33 12.64 -4.80 2.86
N LEU A 34 11.64 -5.64 2.56
CA LEU A 34 11.88 -7.05 2.23
C LEU A 34 12.79 -7.20 1.01
N ARG A 35 12.59 -6.38 -0.03
CA ARG A 35 13.47 -6.38 -1.21
C ARG A 35 14.90 -5.99 -0.86
N ARG A 36 15.10 -4.96 -0.03
CA ARG A 36 16.43 -4.58 0.45
C ARG A 36 17.11 -5.72 1.21
N GLN A 37 16.39 -6.43 2.07
CA GLN A 37 16.94 -7.55 2.82
C GLN A 37 17.35 -8.71 1.90
N ILE A 38 16.54 -9.02 0.88
CA ILE A 38 16.87 -10.05 -0.12
C ILE A 38 18.12 -9.65 -0.89
N GLU A 39 18.19 -8.42 -1.39
CA GLU A 39 19.35 -7.91 -2.14
C GLU A 39 20.64 -7.92 -1.29
N ALA A 40 20.53 -7.57 -0.02
CA ALA A 40 21.66 -7.62 0.92
C ALA A 40 22.17 -9.07 1.10
N LEU A 41 21.28 -10.05 1.23
CA LEU A 41 21.66 -11.47 1.33
C LEU A 41 22.32 -11.98 0.06
N GLU A 42 21.77 -11.64 -1.11
CA GLU A 42 22.38 -12.02 -2.38
C GLU A 42 23.75 -11.38 -2.58
N THR A 43 23.92 -10.14 -2.14
CA THR A 43 25.20 -9.44 -2.18
C THR A 43 26.23 -10.10 -1.27
N ALA A 44 25.85 -10.48 -0.04
CA ALA A 44 26.71 -11.24 0.85
C ALA A 44 27.13 -12.59 0.24
N ARG A 45 26.19 -13.30 -0.41
CA ARG A 45 26.47 -14.54 -1.15
C ARG A 45 27.50 -14.35 -2.25
N ARG A 46 27.34 -13.31 -3.09
CA ARG A 46 28.27 -12.98 -4.18
C ARG A 46 29.66 -12.62 -3.66
N LEU A 47 29.74 -11.81 -2.61
CA LEU A 47 31.01 -11.43 -1.98
C LEU A 47 31.77 -12.67 -1.48
N ARG A 48 31.08 -13.54 -0.73
CA ARG A 48 31.68 -14.78 -0.23
C ARG A 48 32.16 -15.70 -1.35
N ALA A 49 31.36 -15.86 -2.42
CA ALA A 49 31.75 -16.64 -3.58
C ALA A 49 33.01 -16.07 -4.29
N SER A 50 33.18 -14.74 -4.28
CA SER A 50 34.38 -14.09 -4.84
C SER A 50 35.62 -14.18 -3.94
N GLU A 51 35.43 -14.32 -2.62
CA GLU A 51 36.51 -14.44 -1.63
C GLU A 51 37.03 -15.86 -1.44
N ALA A 52 36.29 -16.87 -1.90
CA ALA A 52 36.65 -18.28 -1.79
C ALA A 52 37.86 -18.64 -2.69
N LEU A 53 39.07 -18.34 -2.21
CA LEU A 53 40.34 -18.82 -2.77
C LEU A 53 40.56 -20.30 -2.44
N ALA A 54 41.33 -21.00 -3.27
CA ALA A 54 41.65 -22.44 -3.14
C ALA A 54 42.29 -22.86 -1.78
N THR A 55 42.66 -21.90 -0.93
CA THR A 55 43.26 -22.09 0.39
C THR A 55 42.28 -21.87 1.56
N ASP A 56 40.99 -21.66 1.30
CA ASP A 56 40.03 -21.29 2.35
C ASP A 56 39.78 -22.43 3.36
N VAL A 57 40.25 -22.20 4.59
CA VAL A 57 40.10 -23.10 5.74
C VAL A 57 38.62 -23.29 6.09
N ALA A 58 37.76 -22.29 5.85
CA ALA A 58 36.32 -22.38 6.12
C ALA A 58 35.59 -23.30 5.14
N LEU A 59 36.05 -23.36 3.88
CA LEU A 59 35.57 -24.31 2.88
C LEU A 59 35.93 -25.75 3.28
N ARG A 60 37.17 -25.96 3.74
CA ARG A 60 37.65 -27.27 4.24
C ARG A 60 36.99 -27.72 5.54
N ALA A 61 36.54 -26.77 6.38
CA ALA A 61 35.86 -27.04 7.64
C ALA A 61 34.33 -27.22 7.52
N GLY A 62 33.75 -27.07 6.32
CA GLY A 62 32.31 -27.20 6.10
C GLY A 62 31.45 -26.09 6.73
N ALA A 63 32.08 -25.03 7.25
CA ALA A 63 31.39 -23.85 7.77
C ALA A 63 30.65 -23.09 6.65
N ASP A 64 31.21 -23.12 5.45
CA ASP A 64 30.65 -22.50 4.25
C ASP A 64 29.30 -23.15 3.84
N LEU A 65 29.18 -24.48 3.93
CA LEU A 65 27.93 -25.20 3.65
C LEU A 65 26.80 -24.89 4.66
N ARG A 66 27.16 -24.71 5.93
CA ARG A 66 26.18 -24.30 6.97
C ARG A 66 25.70 -22.88 6.76
N TRP A 67 26.61 -21.99 6.37
CA TRP A 67 26.29 -20.60 6.06
C TRP A 67 25.42 -20.48 4.80
N GLU A 68 25.76 -21.18 3.72
CA GLU A 68 24.94 -21.28 2.51
C GLU A 68 23.53 -21.80 2.83
N GLY A 69 23.44 -22.89 3.60
CA GLY A 69 22.14 -23.43 4.03
C GLY A 69 21.33 -22.47 4.91
N TRP A 70 21.98 -21.59 5.69
CA TRP A 70 21.30 -20.53 6.42
C TRP A 70 20.79 -19.43 5.48
N ILE A 71 21.61 -19.01 4.49
CA ILE A 71 21.22 -18.04 3.47
C ILE A 71 19.99 -18.54 2.70
N ASP A 72 20.01 -19.78 2.21
CA ASP A 72 18.91 -20.33 1.42
C ASP A 72 17.60 -20.38 2.23
N LYS A 73 17.66 -20.80 3.50
CA LYS A 73 16.49 -20.77 4.40
C LYS A 73 15.99 -19.36 4.63
N ARG A 74 16.89 -18.40 4.85
CA ARG A 74 16.52 -17.00 5.08
C ARG A 74 15.91 -16.35 3.84
N ALA A 75 16.51 -16.58 2.66
CA ALA A 75 16.00 -16.11 1.39
C ALA A 75 14.61 -16.69 1.07
N SER A 76 14.41 -17.99 1.32
CA SER A 76 13.11 -18.63 1.17
C SER A 76 12.05 -18.00 2.08
N ALA A 77 12.38 -17.77 3.36
CA ALA A 77 11.47 -17.10 4.30
C ALA A 77 11.10 -15.67 3.85
N LEU A 78 12.09 -14.87 3.45
CA LEU A 78 11.87 -13.50 2.98
C LEU A 78 11.05 -13.44 1.69
N ASN A 79 11.30 -14.35 0.74
CA ASN A 79 10.48 -14.45 -0.48
C ASN A 79 9.03 -14.84 -0.16
N GLY A 80 8.83 -15.74 0.81
CA GLY A 80 7.48 -16.08 1.30
C GLY A 80 6.78 -14.91 1.98
N GLU A 81 7.51 -14.08 2.73
CA GLU A 81 7.00 -12.83 3.30
C GLU A 81 6.65 -11.82 2.20
N LEU A 82 7.53 -11.64 1.22
CA LEU A 82 7.33 -10.73 0.09
C LEU A 82 6.08 -11.12 -0.72
N ALA A 83 5.90 -12.40 -1.03
CA ALA A 83 4.71 -12.89 -1.72
C ALA A 83 3.42 -12.58 -0.95
N ARG A 84 3.43 -12.75 0.39
CA ARG A 84 2.30 -12.39 1.25
C ARG A 84 2.02 -10.89 1.25
N VAL A 85 3.06 -10.05 1.30
CA VAL A 85 2.91 -8.59 1.26
C VAL A 85 2.36 -8.14 -0.09
N LEU A 86 2.86 -8.70 -1.20
CA LEU A 86 2.34 -8.42 -2.54
C LEU A 86 0.86 -8.76 -2.67
N ALA A 87 0.42 -9.92 -2.17
CA ALA A 87 -1.00 -10.27 -2.14
C ALA A 87 -1.84 -9.25 -1.34
N LYS A 88 -1.35 -8.82 -0.16
CA LYS A 88 -2.00 -7.77 0.63
C LYS A 88 -2.05 -6.42 -0.09
N ILE A 89 -1.02 -6.08 -0.85
CA ILE A 89 -0.96 -4.84 -1.64
C ILE A 89 -2.05 -4.84 -2.71
N GLU A 90 -2.26 -5.96 -3.42
CA GLU A 90 -3.34 -6.02 -4.41
C GLU A 90 -4.72 -5.87 -3.76
N MET A 91 -4.96 -6.55 -2.63
CA MET A 91 -6.21 -6.37 -1.87
C MET A 91 -6.39 -4.91 -1.41
N ALA A 92 -5.33 -4.27 -0.92
CA ALA A 92 -5.37 -2.88 -0.47
C ALA A 92 -5.60 -1.88 -1.62
N ARG A 93 -5.14 -2.19 -2.84
CA ARG A 93 -5.43 -1.40 -4.04
C ARG A 93 -6.92 -1.44 -4.37
N ASP A 94 -7.54 -2.61 -4.32
CA ASP A 94 -8.98 -2.75 -4.56
C ASP A 94 -9.82 -2.04 -3.47
N ASP A 95 -9.37 -2.10 -2.22
CA ASP A 95 -10.00 -1.35 -1.12
C ASP A 95 -9.89 0.16 -1.33
N LEU A 96 -8.71 0.65 -1.72
CA LEU A 96 -8.48 2.06 -2.01
C LEU A 96 -9.33 2.53 -3.19
N ALA A 97 -9.39 1.77 -4.29
CA ALA A 97 -10.22 2.11 -5.45
C ALA A 97 -11.69 2.27 -5.06
N ARG A 98 -12.21 1.37 -4.21
CA ARG A 98 -13.59 1.47 -3.69
C ARG A 98 -13.79 2.66 -2.76
N ALA A 99 -12.83 2.93 -1.86
CA ALA A 99 -12.92 4.06 -0.95
C ALA A 99 -12.85 5.41 -1.69
N PHE A 100 -11.97 5.52 -2.67
CA PHE A 100 -11.88 6.66 -3.58
C PHE A 100 -13.17 6.87 -4.36
N GLY A 101 -13.73 5.79 -4.95
CA GLY A 101 -15.02 5.85 -5.64
C GLY A 101 -16.15 6.38 -4.75
N ARG A 102 -16.23 5.90 -3.49
CA ARG A 102 -17.22 6.42 -2.51
C ARG A 102 -17.00 7.90 -2.20
N ARG A 103 -15.75 8.32 -1.96
CA ARG A 103 -15.39 9.72 -1.72
C ARG A 103 -15.87 10.60 -2.88
N SER A 104 -15.52 10.23 -4.11
CA SER A 104 -15.90 10.95 -5.33
C SER A 104 -17.43 11.01 -5.50
N ALA A 105 -18.13 9.89 -5.29
CA ALA A 105 -19.59 9.85 -5.42
C ALA A 105 -20.30 10.72 -4.37
N THR A 106 -19.87 10.65 -3.10
CA THR A 106 -20.47 11.48 -2.04
C THR A 106 -20.22 12.97 -2.26
N GLN A 107 -19.05 13.33 -2.79
CA GLN A 107 -18.72 14.71 -3.14
C GLN A 107 -19.62 15.22 -4.29
N ALA A 108 -19.77 14.42 -5.36
CA ALA A 108 -20.64 14.76 -6.48
C ALA A 108 -22.10 14.96 -6.04
N LEU A 109 -22.62 14.12 -5.14
CA LEU A 109 -23.96 14.26 -4.58
C LEU A 109 -24.12 15.54 -3.74
N LEU A 110 -23.09 15.93 -2.98
CA LEU A 110 -23.09 17.17 -2.21
C LEU A 110 -23.13 18.40 -3.14
N ASP A 111 -22.34 18.39 -4.19
CA ASP A 111 -22.28 19.49 -5.15
C ASP A 111 -23.61 19.62 -5.92
N GLN A 112 -24.18 18.50 -6.37
CA GLN A 112 -25.52 18.48 -6.97
C GLN A 112 -26.60 19.01 -6.01
N ALA A 113 -26.54 18.67 -4.72
CA ALA A 113 -27.50 19.16 -3.73
C ALA A 113 -27.39 20.68 -3.52
N ARG A 114 -26.18 21.24 -3.60
CA ARG A 114 -25.92 22.67 -3.53
C ARG A 114 -26.47 23.40 -4.75
N ASP A 115 -26.21 22.89 -5.94
CA ASP A 115 -26.71 23.49 -7.20
C ASP A 115 -28.25 23.56 -7.21
N VAL A 116 -28.92 22.48 -6.78
CA VAL A 116 -30.38 22.45 -6.67
C VAL A 116 -30.89 23.45 -5.63
N ALA A 117 -30.20 23.61 -4.50
CA ALA A 117 -30.56 24.59 -3.48
C ALA A 117 -30.43 26.02 -4.00
N THR A 118 -29.34 26.33 -4.71
CA THR A 118 -29.11 27.64 -5.33
C THR A 118 -30.15 27.96 -6.40
N ALA A 119 -30.44 27.01 -7.30
CA ALA A 119 -31.47 27.17 -8.33
C ALA A 119 -32.89 27.32 -7.77
N ARG A 120 -33.16 26.82 -6.56
CA ARG A 120 -34.44 27.06 -5.85
C ARG A 120 -34.51 28.48 -5.28
N ARG A 121 -33.42 29.01 -4.73
CA ARG A 121 -33.35 30.38 -4.21
C ARG A 121 -33.63 31.40 -5.31
N HIS A 122 -32.91 31.31 -6.44
CA HIS A 122 -33.13 32.21 -7.59
C HIS A 122 -34.58 32.20 -8.10
N ARG A 123 -35.20 31.01 -8.24
CA ARG A 123 -36.60 30.91 -8.67
C ARG A 123 -37.61 31.48 -7.66
N THR A 124 -37.25 31.53 -6.37
CA THR A 124 -38.12 32.11 -5.33
C THR A 124 -38.01 33.63 -5.35
N GLU A 125 -36.82 34.16 -5.61
CA GLU A 125 -36.57 35.60 -5.79
C GLU A 125 -37.27 36.16 -7.05
N GLU A 126 -37.27 35.41 -8.17
CA GLU A 126 -37.94 35.80 -9.41
C GLU A 126 -39.47 35.81 -9.34
N ARG A 127 -40.07 35.05 -8.42
CA ARG A 127 -41.54 34.99 -8.22
C ARG A 127 -42.05 35.95 -7.14
N GLY A 128 -41.14 36.60 -6.41
CA GLY A 128 -41.44 37.50 -5.30
C GLY A 128 -41.62 38.97 -5.70
N TRP A 129 -41.65 39.27 -7.00
CA TRP A 129 -41.89 40.60 -7.57
C TRP A 129 -43.23 40.63 -8.32
#